data_AF-A0AAF0LCM2-F1
#
_entry.id   AF-A0AAF0LCM2-F1
#
_cell.length_a   1.000
_cell.length_b   1.000
_cell.length_c   1.000
_cell.angle_alpha   90.00
_cell.angle_beta   90.00
_cell.angle_gamma   90.00
#
_symmetry.space_group_name_H-M   'P 1'
#
loop_
_entity.id
_entity.type
_entity.pdbx_description
1 polymer ?
#
loop_
_entity_poly.entity_id
_entity_poly.type
_entity_poly.pdbx_seq_one_letter_code
_entity_poly.pdbx_strand_id
1 'polypeptide(L)' 'MLFVDDWIATGAQAEAAHALVEMAGATWIGAAVVVDGLERTPLRRALRLRSLVSLREL' A
#
# COMPACT_ATOMS: atom_id res chain seq x y z
N MET A 1 1.89 -8.33 9.21
CA MET A 1 2.59 -7.06 8.97
C MET A 1 1.59 -6.00 8.48
N LEU A 2 1.67 -4.79 9.01
CA LEU A 2 1.03 -3.60 8.44
C LEU A 2 2.15 -2.76 7.80
N PHE A 3 2.07 -2.53 6.49
CA PHE A 3 2.97 -1.62 5.80
C PHE A 3 2.53 -0.18 6.06
N VAL A 4 3.46 0.68 6.46
CA VAL A 4 3.18 2.10 6.72
C VAL A 4 4.19 2.95 5.97
N ASP A 5 3.71 3.97 5.26
CA ASP A 5 4.54 4.94 4.55
C ASP A 5 3.89 6.33 4.55
N ASP A 6 4.60 7.36 4.12
CA ASP A 6 4.04 8.71 4.00
C ASP A 6 3.17 8.85 2.74
N TRP A 7 3.63 8.35 1.60
CA TRP A 7 3.00 8.50 0.30
C TRP A 7 3.10 7.21 -0.51
N ILE A 8 2.03 6.87 -1.25
CA ILE A 8 2.10 5.83 -2.30
C ILE A 8 1.75 6.39 -3.68
N ALA A 9 2.69 6.28 -4.64
CA ALA A 9 2.51 6.73 -6.02
C ALA A 9 2.24 5.55 -6.98
N THR A 10 3.25 4.72 -7.23
CA THR A 10 3.14 3.57 -8.15
C THR A 10 2.71 2.28 -7.47
N GLY A 11 2.95 2.18 -6.17
CA GLY A 11 2.74 0.97 -5.36
C GLY A 11 3.90 -0.04 -5.36
N ALA A 12 4.98 0.23 -6.09
CA ALA A 12 6.10 -0.72 -6.23
C ALA A 12 6.74 -1.12 -4.88
N GLN A 13 6.96 -0.16 -3.98
CA GLN A 13 7.50 -0.45 -2.64
C GLN A 13 6.57 -1.36 -1.82
N ALA A 14 5.25 -1.09 -1.86
CA ALA A 14 4.28 -1.91 -1.15
C ALA A 14 4.14 -3.31 -1.76
N GLU A 15 4.22 -3.45 -3.09
CA GLU A 15 4.26 -4.75 -3.78
C GLU A 15 5.51 -5.55 -3.38
N ALA A 16 6.68 -4.92 -3.37
CA ALA A 16 7.93 -5.56 -2.95
C ALA A 16 7.88 -5.98 -1.47
N ALA A 17 7.40 -5.11 -0.58
CA ALA A 17 7.23 -5.42 0.83
C ALA A 17 6.23 -6.57 1.04
N HIS A 18 5.13 -6.60 0.28
CA HIS A 18 4.15 -7.67 0.34
C HIS A 18 4.77 -9.02 -0.07
N ALA A 19 5.54 -9.04 -1.17
CA ALA A 19 6.26 -10.25 -1.58
C ALA A 19 7.23 -10.74 -0.51
N LEU A 20 7.99 -9.83 0.13
CA LEU A 20 8.93 -10.19 1.20
C LEU A 20 8.21 -10.76 2.44
N VAL A 21 7.05 -10.22 2.80
CA VAL A 21 6.22 -10.72 3.92
C VAL A 21 5.73 -12.13 3.65
N GLU A 22 5.22 -12.38 2.45
CA GLU A 22 4.77 -13.71 2.04
C GLU A 22 5.93 -14.71 2.00
N MET A 23 7.09 -14.31 1.46
CA MET A 23 8.31 -15.14 1.46
C MET A 23 8.82 -15.45 2.88
N ALA A 24 8.60 -14.55 3.83
CA ALA A 24 8.95 -14.76 5.24
C ALA A 24 7.92 -15.64 5.99
N GLY A 25 6.83 -16.06 5.35
CA GLY A 25 5.75 -16.83 5.98
C GLY A 25 4.90 -16.00 6.95
N ALA A 26 4.98 -14.68 6.88
CA ALA A 26 4.18 -13.77 7.70
C ALA A 26 2.91 -13.36 6.96
N THR A 27 1.87 -12.97 7.71
CA THR A 27 0.60 -12.55 7.10
C THR A 27 0.60 -11.06 6.77
N TRP A 28 0.26 -10.70 5.54
CA TRP A 28 -0.05 -9.31 5.17
C TRP A 28 -1.41 -8.86 5.72
N ILE A 29 -1.42 -7.82 6.56
CA ILE A 29 -2.66 -7.27 7.13
C ILE A 29 -3.22 -6.16 6.23
N GLY A 30 -2.34 -5.31 5.68
CA GLY A 30 -2.70 -4.20 4.81
C GLY A 30 -1.58 -3.18 4.65
N ALA A 31 -1.88 -2.08 3.96
CA ALA A 31 -1.04 -0.89 3.87
C ALA A 31 -1.80 0.36 4.36
N ALA A 32 -1.11 1.24 5.08
CA ALA A 32 -1.61 2.54 5.52
C ALA A 32 -0.64 3.65 5.10
N VAL A 33 -1.13 4.68 4.44
CA VAL A 33 -0.31 5.85 4.04
C VAL A 33 -0.96 7.16 4.43
N VAL A 34 -0.20 8.24 4.45
CA VAL A 34 -0.80 9.58 4.63
C VAL A 34 -1.44 10.03 3.32
N VAL A 35 -0.69 10.01 2.21
CA VAL A 35 -1.15 10.46 0.89
C VAL A 35 -1.25 9.31 -0.09
N ASP A 36 -2.41 9.18 -0.72
CA ASP A 36 -2.65 8.20 -1.76
C ASP A 36 -2.67 8.82 -3.15
N GLY A 37 -1.62 8.56 -3.92
CA GLY A 37 -1.51 8.88 -5.34
C GLY A 37 -1.65 7.65 -6.25
N LEU A 38 -2.15 6.51 -5.74
CA LEU A 38 -2.16 5.26 -6.50
C LEU A 38 -3.29 5.22 -7.53
N GLU A 39 -2.94 5.22 -8.82
CA GLU A 39 -3.94 5.16 -9.90
C GLU A 39 -4.51 3.76 -10.15
N ARG A 40 -3.75 2.71 -9.79
CA ARG A 40 -4.10 1.29 -10.01
C ARG A 40 -5.15 0.80 -9.00
N THR A 41 -6.43 0.99 -9.28
CA THR A 41 -7.54 0.52 -8.43
C THR A 41 -7.47 -0.97 -8.02
N PRO A 42 -7.10 -1.92 -8.89
CA PRO A 42 -6.94 -3.31 -8.47
C PRO A 42 -5.84 -3.49 -7.42
N LEU A 43 -4.72 -2.77 -7.57
CA LEU A 43 -3.60 -2.88 -6.64
C LEU A 43 -3.96 -2.35 -5.25
N ARG A 44 -4.70 -1.25 -5.18
CA ARG A 44 -5.23 -0.70 -3.93
C ARG A 44 -6.00 -1.75 -3.13
N ARG A 45 -6.82 -2.57 -3.80
CA ARG A 45 -7.58 -3.65 -3.16
C ARG A 45 -6.67 -4.81 -2.74
N ALA A 46 -5.73 -5.20 -3.59
CA ALA A 46 -4.77 -6.26 -3.29
C ALA A 46 -3.90 -5.93 -2.07
N LEU A 47 -3.47 -4.68 -1.93
CA LEU A 47 -2.71 -4.19 -0.79
C LEU A 47 -3.56 -3.92 0.47
N ARG A 48 -4.90 -3.95 0.36
CA ARG A 48 -5.84 -3.46 1.39
C ARG A 48 -5.47 -2.05 1.86
N LEU A 49 -5.14 -1.17 0.91
CA LEU A 49 -4.60 0.17 1.16
C LEU A 49 -5.65 1.09 1.81
N ARG A 50 -5.25 1.78 2.87
CA ARG A 50 -5.97 2.90 3.49
C ARG A 50 -5.10 4.16 3.46
N SER A 51 -5.71 5.32 3.30
CA SER A 51 -5.02 6.61 3.33
C SER A 51 -5.78 7.65 4.15
N LEU A 52 -5.07 8.70 4.57
CA LEU A 52 -5.69 9.87 5.21
C LEU A 52 -6.19 10.88 4.17
N VAL A 53 -5.44 11.06 3.09
CA VAL A 53 -5.74 12.01 2.01
C VAL A 53 -5.55 11.33 0.65
N SER A 54 -6.42 11.64 -0.31
CA SER A 54 -6.25 11.27 -1.72
C SER A 54 -5.59 12.41 -2.48
N LEU A 55 -4.60 12.13 -3.33
CA LEU A 55 -3.97 13.14 -4.19
C LEU A 55 -4.97 13.80 -5.15
N ARG A 56 -6.11 13.14 -5.43
CA ARG A 56 -7.19 13.70 -6.25
C ARG A 56 -8.00 14.79 -5.53
N GLU A 57 -7.82 14.90 -4.22
CA GLU A 57 -8.51 15.86 -3.34
C GLU A 57 -7.60 17.04 -2.95
N LEU A 58 -6.39 17.09 -3.51
CA LEU A 58 -5.39 18.17 -3.38
C LEU A 58 -5.28 18.93 -4.71
#